data_AF-A0A969BSM1-F1
#
_entry.id   AF-A0A969BSM1-F1
#
_cell.length_a   1.000
_cell.length_b   1.000
_cell.length_c   1.000
_cell.angle_alpha   90.00
_cell.angle_beta   90.00
_cell.angle_gamma   90.00
#
_symmetry.space_group_name_H-M   'P 1'
#
loop_
_entity.id
_entity.type
_entity.pdbx_description
1 polymer ?
#
loop_
_entity_poly.entity_id
_entity_poly.type
_entity_poly.pdbx_seq_one_letter_code
_entity_poly.pdbx_strand_id
1 'polypeptide(L)'
;MPAILAVENAADLTADWFATLKSQAAQLKPLSETVEKEHAALQIRKNLQRDVRQALQRIKTATDDGKRIEFIIKRGEAIKKVLHDERIRHANDTLRAISGDFAKLYAKIHEGENIETIQLYLHPSKKSSAQFDGTLFGKEEASPVAYLSESHLDTLGLCLFLALEKRENPGNTILFLDDAIASVDEAHMERLYQLLLDEAAHFHHVIISSHYQPLRFKFRWGILTQRKVEFLELGPWSLEAGLSLMKGPDSEIAFLRRYIATADDAATIAAKSGLVLERILDFLTGIYQCRLPRNPGAEQRWTLDHYKGGLKGEKNLMTTLRCEHLDDSGHVSETVALAPLLEDIFSRLQVRNAIGCHFKELAGHFTEMAEALALGNATLALVESLCDEKDTLPDRRKDGCSWHNRGETITRRLYPLLKPE
;
A
#
# COMPACT_ATOMS: atom_id res chain seq x y z
N MET A 1 3.10 -49.16 -105.86
CA MET A 1 2.29 -50.34 -105.51
C MET A 1 3.02 -51.58 -106.02
N PRO A 2 3.52 -52.48 -105.16
CA PRO A 2 3.81 -53.84 -105.60
C PRO A 2 2.47 -54.56 -105.78
N ALA A 3 2.30 -55.26 -106.91
CA ALA A 3 1.13 -56.08 -107.17
C ALA A 3 1.06 -57.18 -106.10
N ILE A 4 -0.03 -57.19 -105.33
CA ILE A 4 -0.37 -58.31 -104.47
C ILE A 4 -0.78 -59.44 -105.42
N LEU A 5 0.10 -60.42 -105.60
CA LEU A 5 -0.22 -61.66 -106.29
C LEU A 5 -1.30 -62.38 -105.45
N ALA A 6 -2.54 -62.41 -105.95
CA ALA A 6 -3.59 -63.25 -105.42
C ALA A 6 -3.21 -64.72 -105.67
N VAL A 7 -3.04 -65.49 -104.61
CA VAL A 7 -2.73 -66.92 -104.68
C VAL A 7 -4.05 -67.69 -104.60
N GLU A 8 -4.47 -68.31 -105.70
CA GLU A 8 -5.72 -69.11 -105.78
C GLU A 8 -5.51 -70.61 -105.54
N ASN A 9 -4.27 -71.11 -105.35
CA ASN A 9 -4.00 -72.52 -105.06
C ASN A 9 -2.74 -72.75 -104.21
N ALA A 10 -2.80 -73.69 -103.25
CA ALA A 10 -1.71 -73.95 -102.29
C ALA A 10 -0.45 -74.60 -102.92
N ALA A 11 -0.55 -75.14 -104.14
CA ALA A 11 0.56 -75.78 -104.86
C ALA A 11 1.52 -74.80 -105.54
N ASP A 12 1.13 -73.53 -105.73
CA ASP A 12 1.95 -72.47 -106.35
C ASP A 12 2.74 -71.63 -105.33
N LEU A 13 2.73 -72.05 -104.06
CA LEU A 13 3.62 -71.53 -103.01
C LEU A 13 5.03 -72.10 -103.22
N THR A 14 5.69 -71.65 -104.28
CA THR A 14 7.06 -72.04 -104.63
C THR A 14 8.09 -71.38 -103.71
N ALA A 15 9.31 -71.94 -103.65
CA ALA A 15 10.41 -71.36 -102.88
C ALA A 15 10.69 -69.89 -103.27
N ASP A 16 10.50 -69.55 -104.54
CA ASP A 16 10.65 -68.18 -105.08
C ASP A 16 9.57 -67.21 -104.57
N TRP A 17 8.33 -67.68 -104.37
CA TRP A 17 7.28 -66.85 -103.78
C TRP A 17 7.62 -66.50 -102.32
N PHE A 18 8.04 -67.49 -101.52
CA PHE A 18 8.52 -67.27 -100.15
C PHE A 18 9.77 -66.37 -100.11
N ALA A 19 10.70 -66.52 -101.06
CA ALA A 19 11.88 -65.67 -101.17
C ALA A 19 11.52 -64.21 -101.51
N THR A 20 10.55 -64.00 -102.39
CA THR A 20 10.06 -62.67 -102.77
C THR A 20 9.35 -61.99 -101.60
N LEU A 21 8.51 -62.72 -100.87
CA LEU A 21 7.80 -62.20 -99.70
C LEU A 21 8.78 -61.91 -98.55
N LYS A 22 9.80 -62.75 -98.36
CA LYS A 22 10.90 -62.50 -97.41
C LYS A 22 11.75 -61.28 -97.79
N SER A 23 11.98 -61.05 -99.08
CA SER A 23 12.67 -59.87 -99.61
C SER A 23 11.85 -58.59 -99.38
N GLN A 24 10.57 -58.60 -99.70
CA GLN A 24 9.66 -57.48 -99.46
C GLN A 24 9.49 -57.19 -97.95
N ALA A 25 9.38 -58.22 -97.11
CA ALA A 25 9.37 -58.08 -95.66
C ALA A 25 10.70 -57.51 -95.12
N ALA A 26 11.84 -57.92 -95.70
CA ALA A 26 13.15 -57.38 -95.35
C ALA A 26 13.32 -55.90 -95.75
N GLN A 27 12.67 -55.44 -96.83
CA GLN A 27 12.63 -54.04 -97.22
C GLN A 27 11.68 -53.20 -96.35
N LEU A 28 10.57 -53.77 -95.88
CA LEU A 28 9.58 -53.08 -95.03
C LEU A 28 10.00 -52.97 -93.56
N LYS A 29 10.77 -53.93 -93.05
CA LYS A 29 11.27 -53.93 -91.67
C LYS A 29 12.04 -52.65 -91.27
N PRO A 30 13.06 -52.18 -92.01
CA PRO A 30 13.78 -50.95 -91.67
C PRO A 30 12.91 -49.68 -91.77
N LEU A 31 11.90 -49.67 -92.65
CA LEU A 31 10.90 -48.60 -92.71
C LEU A 31 10.02 -48.59 -91.46
N SER A 32 9.57 -49.77 -90.99
CA SER A 32 8.79 -49.87 -89.73
C SER A 32 9.60 -49.45 -88.51
N GLU A 33 10.87 -49.85 -88.42
CA GLU A 33 11.77 -49.46 -87.32
C GLU A 33 12.03 -47.95 -87.33
N THR A 34 12.09 -47.32 -88.51
CA THR A 34 12.21 -45.86 -88.65
C THR A 34 10.95 -45.14 -88.17
N VAL A 35 9.77 -45.62 -88.57
CA VAL A 35 8.48 -45.05 -88.15
C VAL A 35 8.27 -45.21 -86.64
N GLU A 36 8.62 -46.36 -86.05
CA GLU A 36 8.56 -46.58 -84.60
C GLU A 36 9.50 -45.63 -83.85
N LYS A 37 10.72 -45.42 -84.37
CA LYS A 37 11.69 -44.49 -83.79
C LYS A 37 11.22 -43.04 -83.86
N GLU A 38 10.65 -42.61 -84.99
CA GLU A 38 10.06 -41.27 -85.13
C GLU A 38 8.82 -41.09 -84.24
N HIS A 39 7.97 -42.11 -84.14
CA HIS A 39 6.81 -42.10 -83.25
C HIS A 39 7.25 -41.99 -81.79
N ALA A 40 8.27 -42.76 -81.36
CA ALA A 40 8.84 -42.65 -80.02
C ALA A 40 9.42 -41.25 -79.75
N ALA A 41 10.15 -40.67 -80.72
CA ALA A 41 10.69 -39.32 -80.60
C ALA A 41 9.56 -38.26 -80.49
N LEU A 42 8.48 -38.41 -81.25
CA LEU A 42 7.30 -37.54 -81.17
C LEU A 42 6.58 -37.66 -79.82
N GLN A 43 6.47 -38.87 -79.26
CA GLN A 43 5.89 -39.09 -77.93
C GLN A 43 6.74 -38.43 -76.84
N ILE A 44 8.07 -38.57 -76.89
CA ILE A 44 9.00 -37.88 -75.98
C ILE A 44 8.80 -36.36 -76.07
N ARG A 45 8.72 -35.81 -77.29
CA ARG A 45 8.54 -34.37 -77.50
C ARG A 45 7.18 -33.87 -77.00
N LYS A 46 6.09 -34.65 -77.16
CA LYS A 46 4.77 -34.35 -76.59
C LYS A 46 4.80 -34.36 -75.06
N ASN A 47 5.45 -35.34 -74.45
CA ASN A 47 5.61 -35.43 -73.00
C ASN A 47 6.40 -34.23 -72.47
N LEU A 48 7.53 -33.90 -73.10
CA LEU A 48 8.33 -32.73 -72.74
C LEU A 48 7.51 -31.43 -72.84
N GLN A 49 6.72 -31.26 -73.90
CA GLN A 49 5.86 -30.10 -74.05
C GLN A 49 4.78 -30.02 -72.95
N ARG A 50 4.21 -31.16 -72.55
CA ARG A 50 3.24 -31.24 -71.44
C ARG A 50 3.90 -30.85 -70.12
N ASP A 51 5.10 -31.37 -69.86
CA ASP A 51 5.84 -31.12 -68.61
C ASP A 51 6.26 -29.65 -68.51
N VAL A 52 6.70 -29.04 -69.62
CA VAL A 52 6.99 -27.59 -69.68
C VAL A 52 5.74 -26.76 -69.39
N ARG A 53 4.57 -27.12 -69.94
CA ARG A 53 3.31 -26.43 -69.63
C ARG A 53 2.93 -26.56 -68.16
N GLN A 54 3.08 -27.74 -67.56
CA GLN A 54 2.84 -27.93 -66.13
C GLN A 54 3.81 -27.11 -65.28
N ALA A 55 5.11 -27.09 -65.63
CA ALA A 55 6.11 -26.29 -64.93
C ALA A 55 5.78 -24.79 -65.00
N LEU A 56 5.41 -24.28 -66.17
CA LEU A 56 4.96 -22.89 -66.35
C LEU A 56 3.73 -22.57 -65.50
N GLN A 57 2.74 -23.48 -65.47
CA GLN A 57 1.55 -23.29 -64.65
C GLN A 57 1.90 -23.26 -63.16
N ARG A 58 2.79 -24.15 -62.69
CA ARG A 58 3.27 -24.15 -61.30
C ARG A 58 4.00 -22.86 -60.93
N ILE A 59 4.88 -22.37 -61.81
CA ILE A 59 5.58 -21.10 -61.62
C ILE A 59 4.58 -19.94 -61.51
N LYS A 60 3.56 -19.93 -62.39
CA LYS A 60 2.51 -18.90 -62.35
C LYS A 60 1.75 -18.93 -61.03
N THR A 61 1.24 -20.10 -60.62
CA THR A 61 0.51 -20.24 -59.36
C THR A 61 1.38 -19.86 -58.15
N ALA A 62 2.63 -20.33 -58.10
CA ALA A 62 3.55 -19.97 -57.02
C ALA A 62 3.87 -18.47 -56.96
N THR A 63 3.92 -17.80 -58.11
CA THR A 63 4.11 -16.34 -58.19
C THR A 63 2.88 -15.60 -57.66
N ASP A 64 1.69 -16.05 -58.02
CA ASP A 64 0.43 -15.44 -57.55
C ASP A 64 0.23 -15.68 -56.04
N ASP A 65 0.56 -16.88 -55.55
CA ASP A 65 0.57 -17.20 -54.12
C ASP A 65 1.60 -16.35 -53.35
N GLY A 66 2.81 -16.17 -53.92
CA GLY A 66 3.84 -15.31 -53.35
C GLY A 66 3.37 -13.86 -53.19
N LYS A 67 2.71 -13.30 -54.21
CA LYS A 67 2.10 -11.95 -54.13
C LYS A 67 1.01 -11.88 -53.06
N ARG A 68 0.19 -12.92 -52.93
CA ARG A 68 -0.87 -12.99 -51.91
C ARG A 68 -0.29 -13.04 -50.51
N ILE A 69 0.74 -13.85 -50.28
CA ILE A 69 1.44 -13.94 -49.00
C ILE A 69 2.10 -12.59 -48.67
N GLU A 70 2.78 -11.95 -49.63
CA GLU A 70 3.39 -10.64 -49.43
C GLU A 70 2.35 -9.58 -49.03
N PHE A 71 1.17 -9.61 -49.66
CA PHE A 71 0.05 -8.75 -49.29
C PHE A 71 -0.46 -9.01 -47.86
N ILE A 72 -0.58 -10.29 -47.45
CA ILE A 72 -0.97 -10.66 -46.10
C ILE A 72 0.07 -10.21 -45.07
N ILE A 73 1.37 -10.39 -45.36
CA ILE A 73 2.47 -9.92 -44.51
C ILE A 73 2.38 -8.41 -44.31
N LYS A 74 2.23 -7.63 -45.40
CA LYS A 74 2.06 -6.17 -45.32
C LYS A 74 0.87 -5.76 -44.45
N ARG A 75 -0.27 -6.46 -44.57
CA ARG A 75 -1.43 -6.21 -43.70
C ARG A 75 -1.16 -6.59 -42.25
N GLY A 76 -0.50 -7.71 -42.01
CA GLY A 76 -0.10 -8.16 -40.67
C GLY A 76 0.82 -7.16 -39.98
N GLU A 77 1.81 -6.61 -40.70
CA GLU A 77 2.70 -5.57 -40.21
C GLU A 77 1.97 -4.27 -39.87
N ALA A 78 1.01 -3.86 -40.72
CA ALA A 78 0.17 -2.69 -40.44
C ALA A 78 -0.70 -2.89 -39.19
N ILE A 79 -1.34 -4.06 -39.03
CA ILE A 79 -2.14 -4.39 -37.84
C ILE A 79 -1.26 -4.40 -36.59
N LYS A 80 -0.09 -5.05 -36.67
CA LYS A 80 0.88 -5.09 -35.57
C LYS A 80 1.28 -3.68 -35.14
N LYS A 81 1.53 -2.78 -36.09
CA LYS A 81 1.88 -1.39 -35.79
C LYS A 81 0.75 -0.66 -35.06
N VAL A 82 -0.48 -0.73 -35.58
CA VAL A 82 -1.64 -0.10 -34.94
C VAL A 82 -1.85 -0.61 -33.52
N LEU A 83 -1.84 -1.94 -33.32
CA LEU A 83 -2.00 -2.53 -31.98
C LEU A 83 -0.87 -2.14 -31.02
N HIS A 84 0.36 -2.06 -31.52
CA HIS A 84 1.51 -1.66 -30.71
C HIS A 84 1.40 -0.20 -30.25
N ASP A 85 1.11 0.71 -31.19
CA ASP A 85 1.00 2.14 -30.93
C ASP A 85 -0.18 2.44 -29.98
N GLU A 86 -1.32 1.77 -30.19
CA GLU A 86 -2.51 1.94 -29.34
C GLU A 86 -2.28 1.40 -27.92
N ARG A 87 -1.61 0.23 -27.79
CA ARG A 87 -1.25 -0.33 -26.48
C ARG A 87 -0.34 0.61 -25.70
N ILE A 88 0.68 1.19 -26.35
CA ILE A 88 1.60 2.14 -25.69
C ILE A 88 0.85 3.40 -25.26
N ARG A 89 0.00 3.94 -26.14
CA ARG A 89 -0.80 5.14 -25.86
C ARG A 89 -1.72 4.90 -24.66
N HIS A 90 -2.54 3.85 -24.71
CA HIS A 90 -3.48 3.52 -23.65
C HIS A 90 -2.78 3.32 -22.29
N ALA A 91 -1.64 2.63 -22.28
CA ALA A 91 -0.87 2.42 -21.08
C ALA A 91 -0.24 3.73 -20.55
N ASN A 92 0.32 4.58 -21.40
CA ASN A 92 0.87 5.87 -20.97
C ASN A 92 -0.21 6.84 -20.48
N ASP A 93 -1.38 6.89 -21.10
CA ASP A 93 -2.49 7.71 -20.65
C ASP A 93 -2.99 7.23 -19.28
N THR A 94 -3.05 5.91 -19.09
CA THR A 94 -3.32 5.27 -17.80
C THR A 94 -2.30 5.68 -16.74
N LEU A 95 -1.00 5.59 -17.01
CA LEU A 95 0.05 5.93 -16.05
C LEU A 95 0.10 7.43 -15.74
N ARG A 96 -0.17 8.29 -16.72
CA ARG A 96 -0.27 9.75 -16.51
C ARG A 96 -1.43 10.11 -15.59
N ALA A 97 -2.60 9.49 -15.80
CA ALA A 97 -3.75 9.71 -14.93
C ALA A 97 -3.43 9.35 -13.47
N ILE A 98 -2.76 8.21 -13.25
CA ILE A 98 -2.34 7.76 -11.92
C ILE A 98 -1.29 8.70 -11.32
N SER A 99 -0.31 9.14 -12.12
CA SER A 99 0.78 10.02 -11.67
C SER A 99 0.27 11.32 -11.03
N GLY A 100 -0.85 11.87 -11.52
CA GLY A 100 -1.44 13.09 -10.96
C GLY A 100 -1.99 12.90 -9.55
N ASP A 101 -2.67 11.79 -9.27
CA ASP A 101 -3.21 11.52 -7.93
C ASP A 101 -2.12 11.04 -6.98
N PHE A 102 -1.23 10.18 -7.46
CA PHE A 102 -0.03 9.75 -6.76
C PHE A 102 0.81 10.93 -6.27
N ALA A 103 1.09 11.92 -7.13
CA ALA A 103 1.89 13.09 -6.76
C ALA A 103 1.23 13.92 -5.63
N LYS A 104 -0.11 14.04 -5.64
CA LYS A 104 -0.84 14.73 -4.57
C LYS A 104 -0.74 13.99 -3.24
N LEU A 105 -0.89 12.66 -3.25
CA LEU A 105 -0.79 11.84 -2.05
C LEU A 105 0.62 11.93 -1.46
N TYR A 106 1.64 11.80 -2.31
CA TYR A 106 3.02 11.86 -1.87
C TYR A 106 3.40 13.23 -1.28
N ALA A 107 2.96 14.32 -1.94
CA ALA A 107 3.22 15.68 -1.46
C ALA A 107 2.62 15.97 -0.07
N LYS A 108 1.46 15.39 0.27
CA LYS A 108 0.84 15.52 1.61
C LYS A 108 1.68 14.86 2.72
N ILE A 109 2.41 13.80 2.41
CA ILE A 109 3.27 13.11 3.39
C ILE A 109 4.60 13.84 3.54
N HIS A 110 5.09 14.45 2.46
CA HIS A 110 6.41 15.09 2.36
C HIS A 110 6.32 16.62 2.28
N GLU A 111 5.34 17.22 2.98
CA GLU A 111 5.16 18.67 2.98
C GLU A 111 6.41 19.41 3.48
N GLY A 112 6.89 20.36 2.67
CA GLY A 112 8.09 21.15 2.99
C GLY A 112 9.41 20.55 2.53
N GLU A 113 9.39 19.40 1.85
CA GLU A 113 10.58 18.80 1.24
C GLU A 113 10.74 19.24 -0.22
N ASN A 114 12.00 19.35 -0.69
CA ASN A 114 12.32 19.77 -2.05
C ASN A 114 12.18 18.61 -3.07
N ILE A 115 10.99 18.00 -3.11
CA ILE A 115 10.63 16.95 -4.06
C ILE A 115 9.57 17.53 -5.01
N GLU A 116 9.97 17.91 -6.21
CA GLU A 116 9.12 18.73 -7.09
C GLU A 116 8.07 17.90 -7.81
N THR A 117 8.46 16.80 -8.46
CA THR A 117 7.50 15.93 -9.17
C THR A 117 8.11 14.56 -9.43
N ILE A 118 7.37 13.50 -9.09
CA ILE A 118 7.69 12.13 -9.48
C ILE A 118 6.59 11.65 -10.44
N GLN A 119 6.97 11.11 -11.59
CA GLN A 119 6.05 10.63 -12.62
C GLN A 119 6.34 9.18 -12.99
N LEU A 120 5.27 8.44 -13.31
CA LEU A 120 5.35 7.06 -13.77
C LEU A 120 5.03 7.01 -15.27
N TYR A 121 5.91 6.40 -16.07
CA TYR A 121 5.68 6.25 -17.52
C TYR A 121 6.30 4.96 -18.08
N LEU A 122 5.86 4.54 -19.27
CA LEU A 122 6.50 3.46 -20.03
C LEU A 122 7.56 4.04 -20.96
N HIS A 123 8.79 3.57 -20.82
CA HIS A 123 9.88 3.99 -21.69
C HIS A 123 9.63 3.51 -23.14
N PRO A 124 9.63 4.39 -24.16
CA PRO A 124 9.21 4.05 -25.53
C PRO A 124 10.01 2.92 -26.18
N SER A 125 11.29 2.79 -25.82
CA SER A 125 12.22 1.83 -26.42
C SER A 125 12.59 0.64 -25.54
N LYS A 126 12.12 0.57 -24.29
CA LYS A 126 12.40 -0.57 -23.40
C LYS A 126 11.18 -1.48 -23.31
N LYS A 127 11.39 -2.79 -23.43
CA LYS A 127 10.32 -3.78 -23.26
C LYS A 127 9.99 -3.91 -21.77
N SER A 128 8.71 -3.75 -21.45
CA SER A 128 8.12 -4.15 -20.16
C SER A 128 8.64 -3.43 -18.91
N SER A 129 9.22 -2.24 -19.03
CA SER A 129 9.65 -1.45 -17.87
C SER A 129 8.82 -0.19 -17.73
N ALA A 130 7.90 -0.17 -16.76
CA ALA A 130 7.47 1.08 -16.16
C ALA A 130 8.66 1.67 -15.40
N GLN A 131 8.93 2.95 -15.57
CA GLN A 131 9.98 3.66 -14.87
C GLN A 131 9.37 4.84 -14.12
N PHE A 132 9.93 5.11 -12.94
CA PHE A 132 9.72 6.37 -12.26
C PHE A 132 10.87 7.29 -12.64
N ASP A 133 10.53 8.47 -13.18
CA ASP A 133 11.47 9.58 -13.25
C ASP A 133 10.84 10.81 -12.61
N GLY A 134 11.67 11.67 -12.06
CA GLY A 134 11.21 12.91 -11.47
C GLY A 134 12.28 13.97 -11.44
N THR A 135 11.87 15.17 -11.07
CA THR A 135 12.79 16.23 -10.70
C THR A 135 13.04 16.12 -9.20
N LEU A 136 14.22 15.60 -8.84
CA LEU A 136 14.63 15.36 -7.45
C LEU A 136 15.78 16.28 -7.11
N PHE A 137 15.62 17.15 -6.12
CA PHE A 137 16.67 18.06 -5.66
C PHE A 137 17.29 18.90 -6.80
N GLY A 138 16.46 19.37 -7.76
CA GLY A 138 16.90 20.14 -8.92
C GLY A 138 17.59 19.33 -10.03
N LYS A 139 17.61 17.99 -9.94
CA LYS A 139 18.05 17.10 -11.03
C LYS A 139 16.85 16.55 -11.79
N GLU A 140 16.77 16.86 -13.07
CA GLU A 140 15.79 16.28 -13.99
C GLU A 140 16.14 14.81 -14.30
N GLU A 141 15.11 14.02 -14.65
CA GLU A 141 15.23 12.60 -15.04
C GLU A 141 15.97 11.73 -14.01
N ALA A 142 15.82 12.06 -12.73
CA ALA A 142 16.42 11.30 -11.63
C ALA A 142 15.50 10.13 -11.24
N SER A 143 16.08 8.93 -11.14
CA SER A 143 15.38 7.74 -10.65
C SER A 143 15.15 7.84 -9.13
N PRO A 144 13.91 7.85 -8.63
CA PRO A 144 13.62 7.93 -7.19
C PRO A 144 14.32 6.84 -6.37
N VAL A 145 14.39 5.62 -6.90
CA VAL A 145 15.05 4.46 -6.25
C VAL A 145 16.53 4.71 -5.95
N ALA A 146 17.20 5.56 -6.74
CA ALA A 146 18.61 5.84 -6.56
C ALA A 146 18.90 7.01 -5.60
N TYR A 147 17.91 7.85 -5.30
CA TYR A 147 18.11 9.12 -4.58
C TYR A 147 17.31 9.24 -3.28
N LEU A 148 16.23 8.47 -3.14
CA LEU A 148 15.35 8.53 -1.98
C LEU A 148 15.78 7.51 -0.91
N SER A 149 15.53 7.84 0.36
CA SER A 149 15.70 6.89 1.46
C SER A 149 14.63 5.79 1.40
N GLU A 150 14.84 4.72 2.16
CA GLU A 150 13.88 3.62 2.30
C GLU A 150 12.49 4.11 2.73
N SER A 151 12.41 5.00 3.72
CA SER A 151 11.15 5.63 4.15
C SER A 151 10.39 6.37 3.04
N HIS A 152 11.12 7.08 2.18
CA HIS A 152 10.54 7.75 1.02
C HIS A 152 10.08 6.74 -0.03
N LEU A 153 10.82 5.65 -0.25
CA LEU A 153 10.42 4.61 -1.21
C LEU A 153 9.20 3.81 -0.75
N ASP A 154 9.08 3.53 0.55
CA ASP A 154 7.93 2.82 1.12
C ASP A 154 6.66 3.67 0.99
N THR A 155 6.74 4.94 1.36
CA THR A 155 5.62 5.89 1.21
C THR A 155 5.29 6.15 -0.26
N LEU A 156 6.29 6.17 -1.16
CA LEU A 156 6.09 6.21 -2.61
C LEU A 156 5.27 5.02 -3.10
N GLY A 157 5.67 3.80 -2.71
CA GLY A 157 5.00 2.57 -3.06
C GLY A 157 3.56 2.54 -2.58
N LEU A 158 3.33 2.96 -1.33
CA LEU A 158 1.98 3.06 -0.75
C LEU A 158 1.11 4.08 -1.47
N CYS A 159 1.64 5.26 -1.81
CA CYS A 159 0.90 6.27 -2.58
C CYS A 159 0.52 5.76 -3.97
N LEU A 160 1.41 5.03 -4.65
CA LEU A 160 1.10 4.43 -5.94
C LEU A 160 0.00 3.37 -5.80
N PHE A 161 0.10 2.51 -4.79
CA PHE A 161 -0.90 1.47 -4.52
C PHE A 161 -2.28 2.08 -4.26
N LEU A 162 -2.37 3.09 -3.39
CA LEU A 162 -3.62 3.81 -3.12
C LEU A 162 -4.19 4.46 -4.40
N ALA A 163 -3.36 5.11 -5.21
CA ALA A 163 -3.80 5.75 -6.44
C ALA A 163 -4.32 4.74 -7.48
N LEU A 164 -3.72 3.55 -7.56
CA LEU A 164 -4.18 2.46 -8.42
C LEU A 164 -5.55 1.94 -7.97
N GLU A 165 -5.68 1.57 -6.70
CA GLU A 165 -6.93 1.03 -6.15
C GLU A 165 -8.07 2.06 -6.20
N LYS A 166 -7.75 3.35 -6.00
CA LYS A 166 -8.71 4.44 -6.08
C LYS A 166 -9.31 4.61 -7.47
N ARG A 167 -8.57 4.25 -8.52
CA ARG A 167 -9.00 4.42 -9.91
C ARG A 167 -9.92 3.30 -10.39
N GLU A 168 -9.72 2.07 -9.94
CA GLU A 168 -10.41 0.89 -10.48
C GLU A 168 -11.89 0.84 -10.08
N ASN A 169 -12.19 0.50 -8.83
CA ASN A 169 -13.58 0.47 -8.34
C ASN A 169 -13.64 0.73 -6.82
N PRO A 170 -13.28 1.95 -6.38
CA PRO A 170 -12.99 2.22 -4.98
C PRO A 170 -14.17 1.92 -4.06
N GLY A 171 -15.41 2.22 -4.48
CA GLY A 171 -16.62 2.01 -3.67
C GLY A 171 -16.94 0.54 -3.35
N ASN A 172 -16.34 -0.41 -4.08
CA ASN A 172 -16.44 -1.85 -3.81
C ASN A 172 -15.11 -2.47 -3.33
N THR A 173 -14.05 -1.67 -3.19
CA THR A 173 -12.74 -2.16 -2.77
C THR A 173 -12.62 -2.14 -1.25
N ILE A 174 -12.22 -3.28 -0.68
CA ILE A 174 -11.76 -3.38 0.71
C ILE A 174 -10.24 -3.33 0.69
N LEU A 175 -9.69 -2.29 1.30
CA LEU A 175 -8.24 -2.09 1.42
C LEU A 175 -7.77 -2.71 2.74
N PHE A 176 -6.83 -3.64 2.68
CA PHE A 176 -6.20 -4.25 3.86
C PHE A 176 -4.69 -3.95 3.84
N LEU A 177 -4.21 -3.21 4.83
CA LEU A 177 -2.81 -2.84 4.98
C LEU A 177 -2.24 -3.56 6.22
N ASP A 178 -1.49 -4.64 5.98
CA ASP A 178 -0.87 -5.42 7.06
C ASP A 178 0.56 -4.98 7.29
N ASP A 179 0.75 -4.16 8.33
CA ASP A 179 2.05 -3.66 8.75
C ASP A 179 2.87 -3.04 7.62
N ALA A 180 2.17 -2.42 6.67
CA ALA A 180 2.72 -1.95 5.41
C ALA A 180 3.70 -0.77 5.57
N ILE A 181 3.91 -0.27 6.79
CA ILE A 181 4.70 0.92 7.08
C ILE A 181 5.57 0.67 8.31
N ALA A 182 6.87 0.44 8.08
CA ALA A 182 7.82 0.11 9.15
C ALA A 182 9.03 1.05 9.22
N SER A 183 9.42 1.69 8.12
CA SER A 183 10.68 2.45 8.01
C SER A 183 10.52 3.97 8.21
N VAL A 184 9.30 4.44 8.52
CA VAL A 184 8.92 5.86 8.50
C VAL A 184 9.01 6.47 9.90
N ASP A 185 9.56 7.68 10.01
CA ASP A 185 9.64 8.39 11.28
C ASP A 185 8.27 8.87 11.80
N GLU A 186 8.20 9.28 13.07
CA GLU A 186 6.94 9.63 13.71
C GLU A 186 6.20 10.80 13.04
N ALA A 187 6.92 11.81 12.53
CA ALA A 187 6.32 12.98 11.91
C ALA A 187 5.67 12.63 10.56
N HIS A 188 6.37 11.83 9.75
CA HIS A 188 5.83 11.31 8.50
C HIS A 188 4.70 10.31 8.73
N MET A 189 4.80 9.46 9.76
CA MET A 189 3.75 8.51 10.15
C MET A 189 2.44 9.21 10.48
N GLU A 190 2.49 10.32 11.24
CA GLU A 190 1.29 11.09 11.59
C GLU A 190 0.60 11.66 10.35
N ARG A 191 1.36 12.25 9.42
CA ARG A 191 0.82 12.75 8.15
C ARG A 191 0.25 11.63 7.29
N LEU A 192 0.91 10.47 7.25
CA LEU A 192 0.45 9.31 6.52
C LEU A 192 -0.86 8.74 7.09
N TYR A 193 -1.00 8.63 8.42
CA TYR A 193 -2.29 8.20 9.00
C TYR A 193 -3.39 9.20 8.71
N GLN A 194 -3.12 10.50 8.78
CA GLN A 194 -4.11 11.52 8.40
C GLN A 194 -4.51 11.38 6.92
N LEU A 195 -3.56 11.14 6.03
CA LEU A 195 -3.83 10.84 4.63
C LEU A 195 -4.72 9.61 4.46
N LEU A 196 -4.42 8.51 5.16
CA LEU A 196 -5.22 7.28 5.10
C LEU A 196 -6.65 7.51 5.60
N LEU A 197 -6.83 8.33 6.63
CA LEU A 197 -8.16 8.73 7.12
C LEU A 197 -8.94 9.54 6.09
N ASP A 198 -8.28 10.49 5.42
CA ASP A 198 -8.88 11.28 4.35
C ASP A 198 -9.29 10.38 3.16
N GLU A 199 -8.40 9.47 2.77
CA GLU A 199 -8.60 8.59 1.61
C GLU A 199 -9.58 7.44 1.89
N ALA A 200 -9.78 7.06 3.16
CA ALA A 200 -10.70 5.99 3.55
C ALA A 200 -12.15 6.24 3.08
N ALA A 201 -12.55 7.50 2.90
CA ALA A 201 -13.88 7.86 2.41
C ALA A 201 -14.15 7.42 0.96
N HIS A 202 -13.10 7.12 0.18
CA HIS A 202 -13.24 6.64 -1.19
C HIS A 202 -13.49 5.13 -1.27
N PHE A 203 -12.97 4.38 -0.30
CA PHE A 203 -13.01 2.92 -0.30
C PHE A 203 -14.26 2.38 0.43
N HIS A 204 -14.62 1.12 0.17
CA HIS A 204 -15.70 0.47 0.92
C HIS A 204 -15.32 0.29 2.40
N HIS A 205 -14.10 -0.18 2.64
CA HIS A 205 -13.52 -0.32 3.97
C HIS A 205 -12.00 -0.19 3.84
N VAL A 206 -11.37 0.49 4.80
CA VAL A 206 -9.91 0.47 4.99
C VAL A 206 -9.60 -0.16 6.34
N ILE A 207 -8.88 -1.28 6.32
CA ILE A 207 -8.47 -2.04 7.49
C ILE A 207 -6.95 -1.96 7.57
N ILE A 208 -6.42 -1.57 8.73
CA ILE A 208 -4.99 -1.43 8.97
C ILE A 208 -4.64 -2.27 10.19
N SER A 209 -3.71 -3.21 10.03
CA SER A 209 -3.01 -3.85 11.15
C SER A 209 -1.61 -3.26 11.27
N SER A 210 -1.19 -3.00 12.51
CA SER A 210 0.14 -2.49 12.79
C SER A 210 0.56 -2.84 14.20
N HIS A 211 1.86 -3.07 14.39
CA HIS A 211 2.47 -3.22 15.71
C HIS A 211 3.04 -1.89 16.26
N TYR A 212 2.85 -0.78 15.53
CA TYR A 212 3.41 0.53 15.86
C TYR A 212 2.76 1.13 17.13
N GLN A 213 3.48 1.06 18.25
CA GLN A 213 3.00 1.48 19.57
C GLN A 213 2.56 2.96 19.66
N PRO A 214 3.25 3.93 19.03
CA PRO A 214 2.78 5.32 19.04
C PRO A 214 1.42 5.50 18.38
N LEU A 215 1.09 4.75 17.32
CA LEU A 215 -0.25 4.77 16.73
C LEU A 215 -1.31 4.27 17.71
N ARG A 216 -1.05 3.13 18.37
CA ARG A 216 -1.91 2.58 19.42
C ARG A 216 -2.17 3.63 20.51
N PHE A 217 -1.13 4.33 20.96
CA PHE A 217 -1.26 5.41 21.92
C PHE A 217 -2.15 6.54 21.38
N LYS A 218 -1.88 7.05 20.17
CA LYS A 218 -2.64 8.15 19.56
C LYS A 218 -4.14 7.81 19.40
N PHE A 219 -4.50 6.57 19.07
CA PHE A 219 -5.91 6.14 19.01
C PHE A 219 -6.56 5.98 20.39
N ARG A 220 -5.88 5.37 21.37
CA ARG A 220 -6.41 5.21 22.73
C ARG A 220 -6.72 6.54 23.41
N TRP A 221 -5.95 7.58 23.09
CA TRP A 221 -6.11 8.92 23.64
C TRP A 221 -6.96 9.85 22.78
N GLY A 222 -7.54 9.33 21.70
CA GLY A 222 -8.41 10.09 20.82
C GLY A 222 -7.75 11.25 20.06
N ILE A 223 -6.42 11.22 19.93
CA ILE A 223 -5.65 12.24 19.20
C ILE A 223 -5.98 12.17 17.70
N LEU A 224 -6.09 10.95 17.17
CA LEU A 224 -6.42 10.67 15.76
C LEU A 224 -7.87 10.23 15.55
N THR A 225 -8.70 10.15 16.60
CA THR A 225 -10.11 9.75 16.44
C THR A 225 -10.93 10.88 15.85
N GLN A 226 -11.12 10.82 14.53
CA GLN A 226 -12.29 11.42 13.91
C GLN A 226 -13.47 10.44 13.95
N ARG A 227 -14.70 10.97 13.85
CA ARG A 227 -15.90 10.16 13.65
C ARG A 227 -15.67 9.28 12.41
N LYS A 228 -15.67 7.94 12.55
CA LYS A 228 -15.63 6.84 11.52
C LYS A 228 -14.49 5.82 11.63
N VAL A 229 -13.63 5.85 12.66
CA VAL A 229 -12.60 4.81 12.84
C VAL A 229 -12.99 3.86 13.96
N GLU A 230 -13.03 2.55 13.68
CA GLU A 230 -13.11 1.50 14.70
C GLU A 230 -11.69 1.04 15.06
N PHE A 231 -11.31 1.19 16.33
CA PHE A 231 -10.02 0.75 16.83
C PHE A 231 -10.18 -0.56 17.60
N LEU A 232 -9.48 -1.60 17.14
CA LEU A 232 -9.46 -2.92 17.76
C LEU A 232 -8.04 -3.22 18.25
N GLU A 233 -7.91 -3.51 19.54
CA GLU A 233 -6.63 -3.92 20.11
C GLU A 233 -6.62 -5.42 20.34
N LEU A 234 -5.64 -6.10 19.73
CA LEU A 234 -5.45 -7.53 19.88
C LEU A 234 -4.59 -7.76 21.12
N GLY A 235 -5.15 -8.44 22.11
CA GLY A 235 -4.48 -8.79 23.35
C GLY A 235 -3.69 -10.10 23.26
N PRO A 236 -3.16 -10.59 24.39
CA PRO A 236 -2.43 -11.86 24.44
C PRO A 236 -3.24 -13.02 23.86
N TRP A 237 -2.53 -13.92 23.18
CA TRP A 237 -3.07 -15.17 22.70
C TRP A 237 -2.75 -16.29 23.70
N SER A 238 -3.72 -17.15 23.99
CA SER A 238 -3.47 -18.44 24.68
C SER A 238 -4.05 -19.60 23.89
N LEU A 239 -3.57 -20.81 24.16
CA LEU A 239 -4.05 -22.01 23.48
C LEU A 239 -5.52 -22.29 23.83
N GLU A 240 -5.93 -22.00 25.07
CA GLU A 240 -7.27 -22.27 25.57
C GLU A 240 -8.30 -21.20 25.15
N ALA A 241 -7.91 -19.92 25.17
CA ALA A 241 -8.82 -18.80 24.96
C ALA A 241 -8.70 -18.16 23.56
N GLY A 242 -7.67 -18.53 22.79
CA GLY A 242 -7.38 -17.90 21.51
C GLY A 242 -6.89 -16.45 21.68
N LEU A 243 -7.10 -15.64 20.64
CA LEU A 243 -6.71 -14.23 20.64
C LEU A 243 -7.71 -13.42 21.47
N SER A 244 -7.25 -12.81 22.55
CA SER A 244 -8.11 -11.92 23.32
C SER A 244 -8.36 -10.62 22.53
N LEU A 245 -9.63 -10.21 22.43
CA LEU A 245 -10.01 -8.93 21.83
C LEU A 245 -10.22 -7.91 22.95
N MET A 246 -9.40 -6.88 22.98
CA MET A 246 -9.71 -5.66 23.72
C MET A 246 -10.55 -4.78 22.80
N LYS A 247 -11.88 -4.78 22.99
CA LYS A 247 -12.80 -3.95 22.21
C LYS A 247 -12.60 -2.48 22.56
N GLY A 248 -12.32 -1.68 21.52
CA GLY A 248 -12.58 -0.24 21.47
C GLY A 248 -11.63 0.64 22.28
N PRO A 249 -11.66 1.96 22.01
CA PRO A 249 -10.82 2.95 22.66
C PRO A 249 -11.41 3.31 24.03
N ASP A 250 -11.49 2.35 24.94
CA ASP A 250 -11.65 2.73 26.34
C ASP A 250 -10.36 3.44 26.75
N SER A 251 -10.47 4.75 27.02
CA SER A 251 -9.37 5.55 27.54
C SER A 251 -8.76 4.80 28.74
N GLU A 252 -7.45 4.95 28.99
CA GLU A 252 -6.84 4.36 30.20
C GLU A 252 -7.56 4.84 31.48
N ILE A 253 -8.23 5.98 31.40
CA ILE A 253 -9.15 6.52 32.40
C ILE A 253 -10.43 5.66 32.55
N ALA A 254 -11.10 5.29 31.45
CA ALA A 254 -12.28 4.41 31.50
C ALA A 254 -11.95 3.04 32.11
N PHE A 255 -10.80 2.47 31.76
CA PHE A 255 -10.31 1.26 32.41
C PHE A 255 -10.06 1.48 33.90
N LEU A 256 -9.36 2.56 34.27
CA LEU A 256 -9.11 2.91 35.66
C LEU A 256 -10.41 3.03 36.47
N ARG A 257 -11.43 3.72 35.94
CA ARG A 257 -12.77 3.80 36.55
C ARG A 257 -13.38 2.43 36.80
N ARG A 258 -13.30 1.52 35.82
CA ARG A 258 -13.83 0.16 35.94
C ARG A 258 -13.11 -0.63 37.03
N TYR A 259 -11.78 -0.63 37.03
CA TYR A 259 -10.98 -1.38 38.01
C TYR A 259 -11.16 -0.86 39.43
N ILE A 260 -11.32 0.45 39.62
CA ILE A 260 -11.65 1.05 40.91
C ILE A 260 -13.04 0.62 41.36
N ALA A 261 -14.05 0.67 40.47
CA ALA A 261 -15.42 0.30 40.80
C ALA A 261 -15.56 -1.19 41.19
N THR A 262 -14.79 -2.07 40.55
CA THR A 262 -14.81 -3.51 40.84
C THR A 262 -13.84 -3.93 41.95
N ALA A 263 -12.92 -3.05 42.37
CA ALA A 263 -11.86 -3.34 43.35
C ALA A 263 -11.12 -4.66 43.06
N ASP A 264 -10.76 -4.85 41.78
CA ASP A 264 -10.37 -6.17 41.25
C ASP A 264 -8.90 -6.52 41.52
N ASP A 265 -7.96 -5.70 41.02
CA ASP A 265 -6.52 -5.92 41.18
C ASP A 265 -5.75 -4.63 41.50
N ALA A 266 -5.05 -4.64 42.65
CA ALA A 266 -4.29 -3.51 43.15
C ALA A 266 -3.13 -3.12 42.22
N ALA A 267 -2.44 -4.11 41.65
CA ALA A 267 -1.32 -3.87 40.74
C ALA A 267 -1.78 -3.21 39.44
N THR A 268 -2.89 -3.68 38.86
CA THR A 268 -3.51 -3.09 37.67
C THR A 268 -3.99 -1.67 37.94
N ILE A 269 -4.68 -1.40 39.06
CA ILE A 269 -5.10 -0.03 39.43
C ILE A 269 -3.89 0.90 39.51
N ALA A 270 -2.82 0.48 40.18
CA ALA A 270 -1.59 1.28 40.31
C ALA A 270 -0.88 1.51 38.96
N ALA A 271 -0.83 0.49 38.10
CA ALA A 271 -0.24 0.58 36.76
C ALA A 271 -1.03 1.56 35.87
N LYS A 272 -2.36 1.43 35.84
CA LYS A 272 -3.27 2.29 35.07
C LYS A 272 -3.24 3.74 35.56
N SER A 273 -3.24 3.94 36.88
CA SER A 273 -3.06 5.26 37.49
C SER A 273 -1.73 5.89 37.02
N GLY A 274 -0.63 5.13 37.03
CA GLY A 274 0.67 5.60 36.56
C GLY A 274 0.65 6.08 35.11
N LEU A 275 0.03 5.32 34.20
CA LEU A 275 -0.07 5.67 32.78
C LEU A 275 -0.91 6.93 32.54
N VAL A 276 -2.02 7.08 33.27
CA VAL A 276 -2.86 8.30 33.23
C VAL A 276 -2.09 9.51 33.76
N LEU A 277 -1.39 9.35 34.87
CA LEU A 277 -0.58 10.41 35.46
C LEU A 277 0.59 10.82 34.57
N GLU A 278 1.29 9.86 33.94
CA GLU A 278 2.36 10.17 32.99
C GLU A 278 1.85 11.09 31.88
N ARG A 279 0.68 10.80 31.31
CA ARG A 279 0.09 11.64 30.26
C ARG A 279 -0.27 13.05 30.76
N ILE A 280 -0.93 13.15 31.91
CA ILE A 280 -1.36 14.45 32.46
C ILE A 280 -0.14 15.30 32.84
N LEU A 281 0.83 14.69 33.50
CA LEU A 281 2.02 15.40 33.96
C LEU A 281 2.96 15.77 32.80
N ASP A 282 3.09 14.91 31.78
CA ASP A 282 3.78 15.25 30.53
C ASP A 282 3.11 16.44 29.84
N PHE A 283 1.77 16.42 29.72
CA PHE A 283 1.02 17.56 29.19
C PHE A 283 1.30 18.84 29.98
N LEU A 284 1.14 18.82 31.31
CA LEU A 284 1.36 20.00 32.17
C LEU A 284 2.79 20.51 32.05
N THR A 285 3.78 19.62 32.18
CA THR A 285 5.20 20.02 32.07
C THR A 285 5.57 20.52 30.68
N GLY A 286 4.95 19.97 29.63
CA GLY A 286 5.11 20.42 28.25
C GLY A 286 4.53 21.81 28.01
N ILE A 287 3.26 22.05 28.38
CA ILE A 287 2.62 23.35 28.14
C ILE A 287 3.25 24.50 28.93
N TYR A 288 3.80 24.21 30.10
CA TYR A 288 4.48 25.17 30.97
C TYR A 288 6.00 25.20 30.78
N GLN A 289 6.54 24.36 29.89
CA GLN A 289 7.99 24.28 29.62
C GLN A 289 8.79 24.11 30.92
N CYS A 290 8.37 23.16 31.75
CA CYS A 290 9.05 22.84 32.99
C CYS A 290 10.42 22.21 32.71
N ARG A 291 11.39 22.46 33.57
CA ARG A 291 12.73 21.87 33.45
C ARG A 291 12.70 20.37 33.78
N LEU A 292 13.00 19.53 32.79
CA LEU A 292 13.17 18.08 32.95
C LEU A 292 14.62 17.66 32.64
N PRO A 293 15.16 16.63 33.32
CA PRO A 293 16.53 16.17 33.10
C PRO A 293 16.69 15.58 31.69
N ARG A 294 17.83 15.81 31.03
CA ARG A 294 18.13 15.17 29.75
C ARG A 294 18.81 13.83 29.95
N ASN A 295 18.26 12.78 29.34
CA ASN A 295 18.88 11.47 29.31
C ASN A 295 19.75 11.33 28.05
N PRO A 296 21.08 11.11 28.16
CA PRO A 296 21.94 10.90 27.00
C PRO A 296 21.70 9.52 26.37
N GLY A 297 21.55 9.47 25.03
CA GLY A 297 21.59 8.23 24.25
C GLY A 297 20.29 7.41 24.15
N ALA A 298 19.14 7.92 24.60
CA ALA A 298 17.84 7.24 24.49
C ALA A 298 16.70 8.22 24.16
N GLU A 299 15.53 7.68 23.78
CA GLU A 299 14.27 8.44 23.83
C GLU A 299 14.12 9.11 25.20
N GLN A 300 13.74 10.39 25.22
CA GLN A 300 13.55 11.16 26.45
C GLN A 300 12.31 10.63 27.20
N ARG A 301 12.47 9.55 27.95
CA ARG A 301 11.43 8.99 28.82
C ARG A 301 11.66 9.48 30.25
N TRP A 302 10.70 10.22 30.78
CA TRP A 302 10.72 10.74 32.14
C TRP A 302 9.82 9.93 33.06
N THR A 303 10.23 9.77 34.32
CA THR A 303 9.43 9.09 35.34
C THR A 303 8.44 10.08 35.95
N LEU A 304 7.43 9.57 36.65
CA LEU A 304 6.51 10.39 37.46
C LEU A 304 7.26 11.30 38.45
N ASP A 305 8.39 10.85 38.99
CA ASP A 305 9.23 11.66 39.88
C ASP A 305 9.95 12.80 39.14
N HIS A 306 10.38 12.58 37.89
CA HIS A 306 10.93 13.66 37.05
C HIS A 306 9.87 14.72 36.76
N TYR A 307 8.64 14.33 36.41
CA TYR A 307 7.56 15.30 36.17
C TYR A 307 7.16 16.06 37.44
N LYS A 308 7.07 15.36 38.58
CA LYS A 308 6.88 15.97 39.90
C LYS A 308 7.96 17.02 40.18
N GLY A 309 9.23 16.67 39.94
CA GLY A 309 10.36 17.59 40.07
C GLY A 309 10.24 18.80 39.15
N GLY A 310 9.84 18.58 37.90
CA GLY A 310 9.61 19.66 36.92
C GLY A 310 8.54 20.65 37.37
N LEU A 311 7.37 20.16 37.80
CA LEU A 311 6.29 21.05 38.25
C LEU A 311 6.61 21.79 39.55
N LYS A 312 7.23 21.11 40.53
CA LYS A 312 7.63 21.75 41.80
C LYS A 312 8.84 22.67 41.67
N GLY A 313 9.66 22.46 40.64
CA GLY A 313 10.85 23.28 40.37
C GLY A 313 10.53 24.65 39.78
N GLU A 314 9.34 24.82 39.18
CA GLU A 314 8.91 26.12 38.66
C GLU A 314 8.26 26.97 39.76
N LYS A 315 8.74 28.21 39.90
CA LYS A 315 8.31 29.14 40.95
C LYS A 315 6.83 29.49 40.76
N ASN A 316 6.04 29.41 41.84
CA ASN A 316 4.61 29.75 41.89
C ASN A 316 3.70 28.97 40.91
N LEU A 317 4.21 28.00 40.14
CA LEU A 317 3.39 27.25 39.18
C LEU A 317 2.32 26.45 39.92
N MET A 318 2.73 25.59 40.85
CA MET A 318 1.81 24.75 41.64
C MET A 318 0.69 25.56 42.31
N THR A 319 1.00 26.72 42.88
CA THR A 319 0.02 27.55 43.61
C THR A 319 -0.92 28.33 42.70
N THR A 320 -0.58 28.51 41.42
CA THR A 320 -1.39 29.25 40.44
C THR A 320 -2.23 28.35 39.55
N LEU A 321 -1.88 27.06 39.48
CA LEU A 321 -2.60 26.06 38.69
C LEU A 321 -4.04 25.90 39.18
N ARG A 322 -4.99 26.25 38.30
CA ARG A 322 -6.42 26.06 38.53
C ARG A 322 -7.13 25.72 37.23
N CYS A 323 -8.21 24.96 37.33
CA CYS A 323 -9.11 24.65 36.22
C CYS A 323 -10.51 25.18 36.54
N GLU A 324 -11.05 26.01 35.66
CA GLU A 324 -12.45 26.44 35.71
C GLU A 324 -13.31 25.47 34.91
N HIS A 325 -14.44 25.08 35.48
CA HIS A 325 -15.47 24.28 34.82
C HIS A 325 -16.55 25.23 34.34
N LEU A 326 -17.02 25.04 33.10
CA LEU A 326 -18.03 25.88 32.49
C LEU A 326 -19.31 25.09 32.27
N ASP A 327 -20.45 25.73 32.51
CA ASP A 327 -21.76 25.21 32.16
C ASP A 327 -22.06 25.36 30.65
N ASP A 328 -23.19 24.79 30.20
CA ASP A 328 -23.65 24.87 28.81
C ASP A 328 -23.87 26.31 28.32
N SER A 329 -24.00 27.27 29.24
CA SER A 329 -24.16 28.70 28.96
C SER A 329 -22.84 29.46 28.93
N GLY A 330 -21.71 28.79 29.20
CA GLY A 330 -20.37 29.37 29.24
C GLY A 330 -20.03 30.12 30.53
N HIS A 331 -20.82 29.97 31.59
CA HIS A 331 -20.51 30.53 32.91
C HIS A 331 -19.68 29.55 33.74
N VAL A 332 -18.81 30.11 34.59
CA VAL A 332 -17.98 29.31 35.49
C VAL A 332 -18.86 28.69 36.57
N SER A 333 -18.99 27.37 36.56
CA SER A 333 -19.72 26.60 37.57
C SER A 333 -18.85 26.28 38.78
N GLU A 334 -17.58 25.98 38.54
CA GLU A 334 -16.61 25.60 39.57
C GLU A 334 -15.21 26.10 39.21
N THR A 335 -14.39 26.40 40.22
CA THR A 335 -12.97 26.67 40.05
C THR A 335 -12.18 25.77 40.97
N VAL A 336 -11.43 24.83 40.39
CA VAL A 336 -10.67 23.82 41.12
C VAL A 336 -9.19 24.20 41.15
N ALA A 337 -8.62 24.36 42.34
CA ALA A 337 -7.18 24.48 42.50
C ALA A 337 -6.53 23.10 42.33
N LEU A 338 -5.53 22.98 41.45
CA LEU A 338 -4.93 21.67 41.13
C LEU A 338 -3.80 21.28 42.10
N ALA A 339 -3.21 22.26 42.82
CA ALA A 339 -2.10 22.01 43.75
C ALA A 339 -2.43 20.94 44.80
N PRO A 340 -3.57 20.99 45.52
CA PRO A 340 -3.91 19.98 46.53
C PRO A 340 -4.04 18.57 45.94
N LEU A 341 -4.62 18.44 44.74
CA LEU A 341 -4.80 17.16 44.05
C LEU A 341 -3.45 16.57 43.64
N LEU A 342 -2.58 17.39 43.06
CA LEU A 342 -1.24 16.99 42.65
C LEU A 342 -0.38 16.61 43.86
N GLU A 343 -0.46 17.36 44.97
CA GLU A 343 0.28 17.04 46.20
C GLU A 343 -0.18 15.72 46.84
N ASP A 344 -1.48 15.45 46.86
CA ASP A 344 -2.00 14.14 47.32
C ASP A 344 -1.44 13.01 46.44
N ILE A 345 -1.52 13.14 45.11
CA ILE A 345 -0.93 12.16 44.18
C ILE A 345 0.58 11.99 44.42
N PHE A 346 1.33 13.09 44.56
CA PHE A 346 2.78 13.08 44.75
C PHE A 346 3.22 12.43 46.06
N SER A 347 2.35 12.40 47.06
CA SER A 347 2.58 11.68 48.33
C SER A 347 2.41 10.16 48.16
N ARG A 348 1.57 9.74 47.19
CA ARG A 348 1.22 8.34 46.90
C ARG A 348 2.10 7.65 45.86
N LEU A 349 2.96 8.39 45.14
CA LEU A 349 3.84 7.83 44.11
C LEU A 349 4.79 6.74 44.64
N GLN A 350 5.24 6.85 45.89
CA GLN A 350 6.09 5.82 46.52
C GLN A 350 5.34 4.50 46.68
N VAL A 351 4.06 4.57 47.03
CA VAL A 351 3.19 3.40 47.18
C VAL A 351 2.90 2.75 45.84
N ARG A 352 2.70 3.55 44.77
CA ARG A 352 2.61 3.05 43.39
C ARG A 352 3.84 2.22 43.00
N ASN A 353 5.03 2.74 43.30
CA ASN A 353 6.28 2.06 42.96
C ASN A 353 6.47 0.77 43.78
N ALA A 354 5.95 0.73 45.01
CA ALA A 354 5.97 -0.48 45.85
C ALA A 354 4.98 -1.55 45.36
N ILE A 355 3.78 -1.16 44.93
CA ILE A 355 2.75 -2.08 44.41
C ILE A 355 3.11 -2.60 43.00
N GLY A 356 3.75 -1.77 42.17
CA GLY A 356 4.08 -2.11 40.78
C GLY A 356 5.37 -2.92 40.56
N CYS A 357 6.23 -3.07 41.57
CA CYS A 357 7.47 -3.83 41.49
C CYS A 357 7.45 -5.03 42.44
N HIS A 358 7.62 -6.24 41.90
CA HIS A 358 7.69 -7.54 42.58
C HIS A 358 8.12 -7.51 44.06
N PHE A 359 7.26 -8.13 44.90
CA PHE A 359 7.47 -8.61 46.28
C PHE A 359 8.72 -8.08 46.98
N LYS A 360 8.65 -6.83 47.47
CA LYS A 360 9.61 -6.34 48.48
C LYS A 360 8.97 -6.46 49.86
N GLU A 361 9.82 -6.72 50.86
CA GLU A 361 9.57 -6.95 52.30
C GLU A 361 8.68 -5.91 53.03
N LEU A 362 8.11 -4.93 52.32
CA LEU A 362 7.14 -3.95 52.80
C LEU A 362 5.69 -4.49 52.90
N ALA A 363 5.41 -5.70 52.41
CA ALA A 363 4.09 -6.34 52.39
C ALA A 363 3.46 -6.59 53.78
N GLY A 364 4.14 -6.25 54.88
CA GLY A 364 3.65 -6.41 56.25
C GLY A 364 2.89 -5.22 56.85
N HIS A 365 2.85 -4.05 56.18
CA HIS A 365 2.43 -2.79 56.84
C HIS A 365 1.29 -1.99 56.17
N PHE A 366 0.70 -2.43 55.06
CA PHE A 366 -0.46 -1.75 54.45
C PHE A 366 -1.34 -2.72 53.65
N THR A 367 -2.61 -2.38 53.50
CA THR A 367 -3.52 -3.10 52.59
C THR A 367 -3.31 -2.59 51.17
N GLU A 368 -2.59 -3.36 50.35
CA GLU A 368 -2.22 -3.00 48.97
C GLU A 368 -3.41 -2.49 48.14
N MET A 369 -4.58 -3.12 48.30
CA MET A 369 -5.81 -2.70 47.61
C MET A 369 -6.32 -1.32 48.07
N ALA A 370 -6.29 -1.02 49.38
CA ALA A 370 -6.79 0.27 49.88
C ALA A 370 -5.93 1.42 49.38
N GLU A 371 -4.61 1.24 49.37
CA GLU A 371 -3.67 2.22 48.82
C GLU A 371 -3.78 2.37 47.31
N ALA A 372 -3.96 1.26 46.58
CA ALA A 372 -4.19 1.29 45.14
C ALA A 372 -5.48 2.05 44.80
N LEU A 373 -6.57 1.79 45.52
CA LEU A 373 -7.83 2.53 45.38
C LEU A 373 -7.67 4.00 45.73
N ALA A 374 -6.90 4.34 46.77
CA ALA A 374 -6.64 5.73 47.14
C ALA A 374 -5.88 6.49 46.05
N LEU A 375 -4.82 5.88 45.48
CA LEU A 375 -4.10 6.44 44.33
C LEU A 375 -4.99 6.56 43.09
N GLY A 376 -5.79 5.53 42.81
CA GLY A 376 -6.72 5.52 41.68
C GLY A 376 -7.76 6.63 41.78
N ASN A 377 -8.38 6.79 42.95
CA ASN A 377 -9.35 7.85 43.21
C ASN A 377 -8.71 9.24 43.15
N ALA A 378 -7.51 9.42 43.69
CA ALA A 378 -6.78 10.69 43.57
C ALA A 378 -6.46 11.03 42.11
N THR A 379 -6.09 10.02 41.31
CA THR A 379 -5.86 10.17 39.86
C THR A 379 -7.15 10.55 39.14
N LEU A 380 -8.28 9.90 39.44
CA LEU A 380 -9.58 10.24 38.85
C LEU A 380 -10.05 11.65 39.26
N ALA A 381 -9.83 12.06 40.51
CA ALA A 381 -10.16 13.41 40.96
C ALA A 381 -9.39 14.48 40.16
N LEU A 382 -8.11 14.24 39.85
CA LEU A 382 -7.33 15.11 38.98
C LEU A 382 -7.87 15.11 37.54
N VAL A 383 -8.23 13.94 37.01
CA VAL A 383 -8.84 13.81 35.67
C VAL A 383 -10.14 14.60 35.60
N GLU A 384 -11.07 14.41 36.53
CA GLU A 384 -12.38 15.08 36.55
C GLU A 384 -12.25 16.60 36.67
N SER A 385 -11.21 17.04 37.38
CA SER A 385 -10.89 18.46 37.56
C SER A 385 -10.29 19.09 36.31
N LEU A 386 -9.46 18.36 35.56
CA LEU A 386 -8.66 18.90 34.46
C LEU A 386 -9.25 18.61 33.07
N CYS A 387 -9.78 17.41 32.86
CA CYS A 387 -10.32 16.93 31.60
C CYS A 387 -11.82 17.22 31.47
N ASP A 388 -12.33 17.27 30.23
CA ASP A 388 -13.76 17.37 29.97
C ASP A 388 -14.50 16.01 30.06
N GLU A 389 -15.80 15.99 29.79
CA GLU A 389 -16.65 14.78 29.84
C GLU A 389 -16.19 13.65 28.90
N LYS A 390 -15.33 13.96 27.92
CA LYS A 390 -14.74 12.99 27.00
C LYS A 390 -13.30 12.64 27.38
N ASP A 391 -12.90 12.93 28.62
CA ASP A 391 -11.56 12.75 29.16
C ASP A 391 -10.47 13.51 28.37
N THR A 392 -10.82 14.61 27.66
CA THR A 392 -9.86 15.37 26.86
C THR A 392 -9.21 16.52 27.63
N LEU A 393 -7.92 16.73 27.41
CA LEU A 393 -7.14 17.80 28.04
C LEU A 393 -7.38 19.16 27.37
N PRO A 394 -7.29 20.27 28.13
CA PRO A 394 -7.41 21.61 27.59
C PRO A 394 -6.12 22.02 26.87
N ASP A 395 -5.98 21.71 25.58
CA ASP A 395 -4.72 21.84 24.83
C ASP A 395 -4.69 22.98 23.79
N ARG A 396 -5.76 23.78 23.69
CA ARG A 396 -5.83 24.90 22.73
C ARG A 396 -5.66 26.26 23.40
N ARG A 397 -5.16 27.24 22.62
CA ARG A 397 -5.00 28.66 23.02
C ARG A 397 -5.84 29.54 22.09
N LYS A 398 -6.97 30.08 22.56
CA LYS A 398 -7.94 30.82 21.72
C LYS A 398 -8.25 32.20 22.28
N ASP A 399 -8.35 32.31 23.60
CA ASP A 399 -8.65 33.57 24.30
C ASP A 399 -7.40 34.35 24.72
N GLY A 400 -6.20 33.78 24.52
CA GLY A 400 -4.93 34.39 24.92
C GLY A 400 -4.73 34.49 26.43
N CYS A 401 -5.59 33.87 27.23
CA CYS A 401 -5.57 33.96 28.70
C CYS A 401 -5.61 32.59 29.40
N SER A 402 -6.12 31.56 28.73
CA SER A 402 -6.25 30.21 29.28
C SER A 402 -6.07 29.13 28.22
N TRP A 403 -5.90 27.90 28.68
CA TRP A 403 -5.99 26.72 27.82
C TRP A 403 -7.40 26.13 27.88
N HIS A 404 -7.95 25.69 26.74
CA HIS A 404 -9.33 25.16 26.65
C HIS A 404 -9.41 23.81 25.97
N ASN A 405 -10.43 23.03 26.34
CA ASN A 405 -10.71 21.70 25.78
C ASN A 405 -11.16 21.78 24.31
N ARG A 406 -10.97 20.67 23.59
CA ARG A 406 -11.34 20.57 22.17
C ARG A 406 -12.84 20.36 22.01
N GLY A 407 -13.50 21.22 21.26
CA GLY A 407 -14.92 21.06 20.94
C GLY A 407 -15.54 22.34 20.42
N GLU A 408 -16.83 22.27 20.06
CA GLU A 408 -17.65 23.44 19.75
C GLU A 408 -17.96 24.25 21.02
N THR A 409 -18.16 23.57 22.14
CA THR A 409 -18.40 24.15 23.47
C THR A 409 -17.16 24.00 24.36
N ILE A 410 -16.77 25.09 25.03
CA ILE A 410 -15.67 25.10 26.00
C ILE A 410 -16.25 24.76 27.37
N THR A 411 -15.78 23.67 27.98
CA THR A 411 -16.22 23.17 29.29
C THR A 411 -15.12 23.17 30.35
N ARG A 412 -13.86 23.34 29.94
CA ARG A 412 -12.68 23.44 30.81
C ARG A 412 -11.80 24.62 30.41
N ARG A 413 -11.36 25.41 31.39
CA ARG A 413 -10.31 26.43 31.22
C ARG A 413 -9.20 26.24 32.24
N LEU A 414 -8.03 25.88 31.77
CA LEU A 414 -6.83 25.73 32.59
C LEU A 414 -6.03 27.03 32.61
N TYR A 415 -5.68 27.45 33.82
CA TYR A 415 -4.85 28.62 34.11
C TYR A 415 -3.59 28.20 34.87
N PRO A 416 -2.49 28.97 34.73
CA PRO A 416 -2.32 30.11 33.82
C PRO A 416 -2.08 29.70 32.36
N LEU A 417 -2.08 30.62 31.40
CA LEU A 417 -1.70 30.30 30.02
C LEU A 417 -0.19 30.01 29.89
N LEU A 418 0.62 30.80 30.58
CA LEU A 418 2.08 30.69 30.63
C LEU A 418 2.50 30.46 32.07
N LYS A 419 3.65 29.81 32.27
CA LYS A 419 4.17 29.65 33.63
C LYS A 419 4.43 31.02 34.28
N PRO A 420 4.18 31.17 35.59
CA PRO A 420 4.54 32.39 36.32
C PRO A 420 6.05 32.64 36.33
N GLU A 421 6.46 33.91 36.45
CA GLU A 421 7.87 34.33 36.60
C GLU A 421 8.44 34.16 38.02
#